data_AF-A0A0F9NG12-F1
#
_entry.id   AF-A0A0F9NG12-F1
#
_cell.length_a   1.000
_cell.length_b   1.000
_cell.length_c   1.000
_cell.angle_alpha   90.00
_cell.angle_beta   90.00
_cell.angle_gamma   90.00
#
_symmetry.space_group_name_H-M   'P 1'
#
loop_
_entity.id
_entity.type
_entity.pdbx_description
1 polymer ?
#
loop_
_entity_poly.entity_id
_entity_poly.type
_entity_poly.pdbx_seq_one_letter_code
_entity_poly.pdbx_strand_id
1 'polypeptide(L)' 'MKIFEYKVIDYELIKPMVEYSLLSEELKQVAISKYEDWLNSHGAEGWQYIGRGDQSIVFMREKT' A
#
# COMPACT_ATOMS: atom_id res chain seq x y z
N MET A 1 -14.78 24.52 2.75
CA MET A 1 -14.77 23.26 3.52
C MET A 1 -14.09 22.22 2.65
N LYS A 2 -13.05 21.55 3.14
CA LYS A 2 -12.38 20.48 2.37
C LYS A 2 -13.13 19.17 2.55
N ILE A 3 -13.27 18.39 1.49
CA ILE A 3 -13.87 17.06 1.52
C ILE A 3 -12.79 16.05 1.16
N PHE A 4 -12.68 14.97 1.92
CA PHE A 4 -11.69 13.93 1.69
C PHE A 4 -12.39 12.62 1.33
N GLU A 5 -11.77 11.87 0.43
CA GLU A 5 -12.14 10.49 0.12
C GLU A 5 -11.08 9.54 0.68
N TYR A 6 -11.53 8.36 1.10
CA TYR A 6 -10.67 7.31 1.64
C TYR A 6 -10.82 6.03 0.82
N LYS A 7 -9.70 5.37 0.58
CA LYS A 7 -9.64 4.05 -0.07
C LYS A 7 -8.94 3.10 0.88
N VAL A 8 -9.64 2.04 1.27
CA VAL A 8 -9.13 1.00 2.15
C VAL A 8 -8.93 -0.26 1.32
N ILE A 9 -7.74 -0.85 1.41
CA ILE A 9 -7.39 -2.09 0.72
C ILE A 9 -7.04 -3.13 1.76
N ASP A 10 -7.60 -4.33 1.64
CA ASP A 10 -7.30 -5.45 2.52
C ASP A 10 -5.82 -5.85 2.40
N TYR A 11 -5.14 -5.91 3.54
CA TYR A 11 -3.73 -6.27 3.62
C TYR A 11 -3.50 -7.74 3.26
N GLU A 12 -4.46 -8.63 3.48
CA GLU A 12 -4.32 -10.04 3.09
C GLU A 12 -4.14 -10.20 1.57
N LEU A 13 -4.64 -9.25 0.75
CA LEU A 13 -4.45 -9.25 -0.71
C LEU A 13 -3.02 -8.95 -1.13
N ILE A 14 -2.24 -8.30 -0.28
CA ILE A 14 -0.86 -7.89 -0.53
C ILE A 14 0.13 -8.57 0.40
N LYS A 15 -0.34 -9.27 1.44
CA LYS A 15 0.43 -10.02 2.44
C LYS A 15 1.42 -11.01 1.81
N PRO A 16 1.14 -11.71 0.70
CA PRO A 16 2.15 -12.54 0.04
C PRO A 16 3.37 -11.74 -0.49
N MET A 17 3.22 -10.44 -0.71
CA MET A 17 4.31 -9.52 -1.10
C MET A 17 5.04 -8.94 0.12
N VAL A 18 4.46 -9.04 1.32
CA VAL A 18 4.99 -8.43 2.56
C VAL A 18 5.44 -9.47 3.59
N GLU A 19 5.06 -10.74 3.48
CA GLU A 19 5.56 -11.79 4.37
C GLU A 19 6.99 -12.20 4.01
N TYR A 20 7.93 -11.49 4.62
CA TYR A 20 9.39 -11.64 4.47
C TYR A 20 10.00 -12.85 5.18
N SER A 21 9.23 -13.62 5.97
CA SER A 21 9.78 -14.59 6.93
C SER A 21 10.44 -15.82 6.28
N LEU A 22 10.12 -16.12 5.01
CA LEU A 22 10.63 -17.30 4.29
C LEU A 22 11.52 -16.95 3.07
N LEU A 23 11.73 -15.66 2.80
CA LEU A 23 12.47 -15.19 1.63
C LEU A 23 13.95 -14.96 1.95
N SER A 24 14.84 -15.25 0.99
CA SER A 24 16.23 -14.80 1.04
C SER A 24 16.31 -13.26 1.02
N GLU A 25 17.41 -12.67 1.49
CA GLU A 25 17.56 -11.21 1.53
C GLU A 25 17.35 -10.53 0.16
N GLU A 26 17.85 -11.12 -0.93
CA GLU A 26 17.58 -10.62 -2.29
C GLU A 26 16.09 -10.64 -2.63
N LEU A 27 15.38 -11.70 -2.26
CA LEU A 27 13.94 -11.83 -2.52
C LEU A 27 13.12 -10.86 -1.66
N LYS A 28 13.59 -10.52 -0.45
CA LYS A 28 12.96 -9.49 0.39
C LYS A 28 13.07 -8.10 -0.27
N GLN A 29 14.24 -7.74 -0.80
CA GLN A 29 14.43 -6.46 -1.49
C GLN A 29 13.54 -6.34 -2.74
N VAL A 30 13.42 -7.41 -3.52
CA VAL A 30 12.51 -7.46 -4.68
C VAL A 30 11.05 -7.32 -4.24
N ALA A 31 10.65 -7.95 -3.15
CA ALA A 31 9.29 -7.89 -2.62
C ALA A 31 8.94 -6.49 -2.09
N ILE A 32 9.87 -5.82 -1.39
CA ILE A 32 9.73 -4.41 -0.97
C ILE A 32 9.56 -3.50 -2.18
N SER A 33 10.45 -3.60 -3.18
CA SER A 33 10.38 -2.77 -4.38
C SER A 33 9.06 -2.95 -5.13
N LYS A 34 8.58 -4.18 -5.29
CA LYS A 34 7.26 -4.43 -5.92
C LYS A 34 6.10 -3.87 -5.10
N TYR A 35 6.19 -3.90 -3.78
CA TYR A 35 5.19 -3.30 -2.90
C TYR A 35 5.19 -1.78 -3.02
N GLU A 36 6.36 -1.14 -3.07
CA GLU A 36 6.48 0.31 -3.30
C GLU A 36 5.97 0.70 -4.69
N ASP A 37 6.29 -0.05 -5.73
CA ASP A 37 5.75 0.17 -7.09
C ASP A 37 4.21 0.00 -7.12
N TRP A 38 3.70 -0.98 -6.37
CA TRP A 38 2.26 -1.18 -6.24
C TRP A 38 1.59 -0.05 -5.47
N LEU A 39 2.20 0.44 -4.37
CA LEU A 39 1.74 1.62 -3.62
C LEU A 39 1.76 2.87 -4.51
N ASN A 40 2.81 3.06 -5.30
CA ASN A 40 2.96 4.20 -6.19
C ASN A 40 1.96 4.14 -7.36
N SER A 41 1.69 2.96 -7.91
CA SER A 41 0.67 2.78 -8.96
C SER A 41 -0.76 2.90 -8.44
N HIS A 42 -1.04 2.48 -7.20
CA HIS A 42 -2.35 2.65 -6.58
C HIS A 42 -2.54 4.03 -5.93
N GLY A 43 -1.45 4.72 -5.64
CA GLY A 43 -1.38 6.13 -5.25
C GLY A 43 -1.39 7.10 -6.44
N ALA A 44 -1.17 6.60 -7.66
CA ALA A 44 -1.44 7.34 -8.87
C ALA A 44 -2.94 7.71 -8.90
N GLU A 45 -3.27 8.86 -9.50
CA GLU A 45 -4.61 9.51 -9.45
C GLU A 45 -4.92 10.33 -8.18
N GLY A 46 -3.89 10.82 -7.49
CA GLY A 46 -4.03 11.77 -6.39
C GLY A 46 -4.30 11.13 -5.02
N TRP A 47 -4.16 9.81 -4.91
CA TRP A 47 -4.30 9.06 -3.67
C TRP A 47 -2.97 9.02 -2.90
N GLN A 48 -2.96 9.59 -1.70
CA GLN A 48 -1.81 9.59 -0.81
C GLN A 48 -1.92 8.44 0.21
N TYR A 49 -0.87 7.62 0.34
CA TYR A 49 -0.77 6.65 1.42
C TYR A 49 -0.70 7.38 2.77
N ILE A 50 -1.57 7.02 3.72
CA ILE A 50 -1.61 7.64 5.05
C ILE A 50 -1.35 6.67 6.19
N GLY A 51 -1.42 5.36 5.94
CA GLY A 51 -1.08 4.38 6.96
C GLY A 51 -1.54 2.96 6.68
N ARG A 52 -1.21 2.11 7.65
CA ARG A 52 -1.49 0.68 7.70
C ARG A 52 -2.17 0.36 9.03
N GLY A 53 -3.25 -0.41 8.99
CA GLY A 53 -3.81 -1.14 10.12
C GLY A 53 -3.43 -2.62 10.06
N ASP A 54 -3.91 -3.43 11.01
CA ASP A 54 -3.53 -4.85 11.13
C ASP A 54 -3.86 -5.67 9.87
N GLN A 55 -4.97 -5.34 9.19
CA GLN A 55 -5.43 -6.03 7.99
C GLN A 55 -5.78 -5.07 6.85
N SER A 56 -5.24 -3.85 6.87
CA SER A 56 -5.64 -2.85 5.87
C SER A 56 -4.56 -1.83 5.57
N ILE A 57 -4.52 -1.36 4.32
CA ILE A 57 -3.81 -0.15 3.92
C ILE A 57 -4.82 0.93 3.59
N VAL A 58 -4.53 2.16 4.02
CA VAL A 58 -5.41 3.31 3.83
C VAL A 58 -4.72 4.37 2.98
N PHE A 59 -5.44 4.81 1.95
CA PHE A 59 -5.11 5.95 1.13
C PHE A 59 -6.16 7.05 1.30
N MET A 60 -5.75 8.30 1.08
CA MET A 60 -6.60 9.48 1.16
C MET A 60 -6.37 10.39 -0.03
N ARG A 61 -7.41 11.05 -0.53
CA ARG A 61 -7.28 12.17 -1.47
C ARG A 61 -8.25 13.29 -1.14
N GLU A 62 -7.90 14.51 -1.51
CA GLU A 62 -8.82 15.66 -1.44
C GLU A 62 -9.78 15.59 -2.65
N LYS A 63 -11.09 15.69 -2.40
CA LYS A 63 -12.10 15.70 -3.44
C LYS A 63 -12.20 17.12 -4.00
N THR A 64 -11.77 17.30 -5.24
CA THR A 64 -11.90 18.55 -6.00
C THR A 64 -13.35 18.85 -6.35
#